data_AF-A0A7X1L8Q7-F1
#
_entry.id   AF-A0A7X1L8Q7-F1
#
_cell.length_a   1.000
_cell.length_b   1.000
_cell.length_c   1.000
_cell.angle_alpha   90.00
_cell.angle_beta   90.00
_cell.angle_gamma   90.00
#
_symmetry.space_group_name_H-M   'P 1'
#
loop_
_entity.id
_entity.type
_entity.pdbx_description
1 polymer ?
#
loop_
_entity_poly.entity_id
_entity_poly.type
_entity_poly.pdbx_seq_one_letter_code
_entity_poly.pdbx_strand_id
1 'polypeptide(L)'
;MAIYSIGMELVSEEDAVDHMTDTLLSGYGGNYYGTYSGDDSGQWCFQIGNGNITGTAWDKSNEEFDLFGAIEPGGGMVAGTADDLTTFTGTIDEKGNISGTWLYSNPFDPPNGNGTFSGKSGNCPYGNDPVVEEDNDGDGYDAGVDCDDNDPNAFPGATEICGNGIDEDCNGSDLSCNPNDIEAGEDLEVLLDAMTQALGEGGTASETAEMIDTVITEMGLEEALEEGYTVLQLLAALNGYEGECGTIRRDGNTLVYTITGAGGDICIFKSGTVTISGIDMTDDVTNATLEFDSVQSAECSLDGTATVEIYENGAGQAVFEIAFVDMATCNGEVEGTIEAVYSSTTDTLVSANAEFSASYVVDGADVDADADLEYSPAGGIDGTVTFSMAGDTYLCTFNNIILTDCGGVLVATSGTMVVSSDELNSDVTFDFSDTTCWNPNVTATVDGVLVNFTFD
;
A
#
# COMPACT_ATOMS: atom_id res chain seq x y z
N MET A 1 -10.48 -1.06 -7.86
CA MET A 1 -9.89 -0.22 -6.79
C MET A 1 -8.43 -0.64 -6.74
N ALA A 2 -7.42 0.19 -7.05
CA ALA A 2 -6.96 1.36 -6.30
C ALA A 2 -6.72 0.97 -4.83
N ILE A 3 -5.48 0.80 -4.34
CA ILE A 3 -4.34 1.73 -4.38
C ILE A 3 -3.05 0.92 -4.08
N TYR A 4 -1.96 1.04 -4.85
CA TYR A 4 -0.59 1.19 -4.30
C TYR A 4 0.40 1.57 -5.41
N SER A 5 0.73 2.86 -5.48
CA SER A 5 1.92 3.36 -6.15
C SER A 5 3.04 3.53 -5.11
N ILE A 6 4.04 2.65 -5.09
CA ILE A 6 5.35 3.02 -4.53
C ILE A 6 6.41 2.60 -5.54
N GLY A 7 6.56 3.41 -6.58
CA GLY A 7 7.79 3.49 -7.33
C GLY A 7 8.86 4.15 -6.47
N MET A 8 9.83 3.37 -5.99
CA MET A 8 11.04 3.89 -5.36
C MET A 8 12.19 3.80 -6.36
N GLU A 9 12.31 4.84 -7.19
CA GLU A 9 13.40 5.05 -8.14
C GLU A 9 14.61 5.67 -7.40
N LEU A 10 15.82 5.10 -7.54
CA LEU A 10 17.03 5.69 -6.98
C LEU A 10 17.42 6.97 -7.75
N VAL A 11 16.95 8.11 -7.26
CA VAL A 11 17.21 9.45 -7.80
C VAL A 11 18.68 9.86 -7.67
N SER A 12 19.20 10.60 -8.66
CA SER A 12 20.56 11.14 -8.64
C SER A 12 20.77 12.09 -7.45
N GLU A 13 22.00 12.39 -7.02
CA GLU A 13 22.24 13.30 -5.87
C GLU A 13 21.66 14.72 -6.10
N GLU A 14 21.51 15.15 -7.36
CA GLU A 14 20.84 16.41 -7.73
C GLU A 14 19.31 16.26 -7.66
N ASP A 15 18.76 15.15 -8.19
CA ASP A 15 17.32 14.86 -8.12
C ASP A 15 16.84 14.50 -6.70
N ALA A 16 17.72 13.95 -5.85
CA ALA A 16 17.43 13.65 -4.45
C ALA A 16 17.44 14.94 -3.61
N VAL A 17 18.26 15.94 -3.96
CA VAL A 17 18.23 17.27 -3.34
C VAL A 17 17.03 18.07 -3.83
N ASP A 18 16.68 18.00 -5.12
CA ASP A 18 15.47 18.63 -5.65
C ASP A 18 14.20 17.94 -5.11
N HIS A 19 14.17 16.61 -5.04
CA HIS A 19 13.07 15.86 -4.42
C HIS A 19 12.97 16.15 -2.92
N MET A 20 14.08 16.16 -2.17
CA MET A 20 14.06 16.54 -0.75
C MET A 20 13.63 18.00 -0.56
N THR A 21 14.00 18.90 -1.47
CA THR A 21 13.56 20.31 -1.46
C THR A 21 12.07 20.41 -1.74
N ASP A 22 11.55 19.69 -2.73
CA ASP A 22 10.13 19.65 -3.09
C ASP A 22 9.28 18.97 -2.00
N THR A 23 9.78 17.91 -1.36
CA THR A 23 9.14 17.27 -0.19
C THR A 23 9.11 18.20 1.02
N LEU A 24 10.17 18.96 1.28
CA LEU A 24 10.19 19.95 2.37
C LEU A 24 9.25 21.13 2.07
N LEU A 25 9.14 21.55 0.81
CA LEU A 25 8.23 22.61 0.39
C LEU A 25 6.76 22.16 0.34
N SER A 26 6.49 20.90 0.02
CA SER A 26 5.13 20.33 0.02
C SER A 26 4.55 20.22 1.43
N GLY A 27 5.40 20.04 2.46
CA GLY A 27 5.00 20.08 3.87
C GLY A 27 4.42 21.42 4.33
N TYR A 28 4.67 22.51 3.59
CA TYR A 28 4.05 23.82 3.82
C TYR A 28 2.80 24.07 2.95
N GLY A 29 2.42 23.12 2.09
CA GLY A 29 1.30 23.25 1.18
C GLY A 29 -0.03 23.47 1.89
N GLY A 30 -0.89 24.31 1.33
CA GLY A 30 -2.23 24.55 1.85
C GLY A 30 -2.62 26.02 1.97
N ASN A 31 -3.78 26.25 2.59
CA ASN A 31 -4.36 27.57 2.77
C ASN A 31 -3.89 28.19 4.08
N TYR A 32 -3.58 29.48 4.02
CA TYR A 32 -3.18 30.27 5.16
C TYR A 32 -3.95 31.58 5.18
N TYR A 33 -4.27 32.02 6.38
CA TYR A 33 -4.90 33.31 6.59
C TYR A 33 -4.34 33.99 7.82
N GLY A 34 -4.50 35.31 7.85
CA GLY A 34 -4.04 36.09 8.98
C GLY A 34 -4.33 37.56 8.85
N THR A 35 -3.58 38.33 9.61
CA THR A 35 -3.71 39.78 9.68
C THR A 35 -2.35 40.43 9.58
N TYR A 36 -2.33 41.69 9.18
CA TYR A 36 -1.19 42.57 9.31
C TYR A 36 -1.60 43.86 10.02
N SER A 37 -0.64 44.50 10.67
CA SER A 37 -0.84 45.72 11.46
C SER A 37 0.44 46.56 11.46
N GLY A 38 0.35 47.83 11.88
CA GLY A 38 1.45 48.80 11.84
C GLY A 38 0.97 50.15 11.36
N ASP A 39 1.71 50.75 10.42
CA ASP A 39 1.32 51.99 9.74
C ASP A 39 0.03 51.82 8.89
N ASP A 40 -0.24 50.59 8.47
CA ASP A 40 -1.53 50.14 7.95
C ASP A 40 -1.91 48.78 8.54
N SER A 41 -3.15 48.36 8.33
CA SER A 41 -3.67 47.12 8.89
C SER A 41 -4.69 46.48 7.97
N GLY A 42 -4.78 45.16 8.01
CA GLY A 42 -5.68 44.43 7.14
C GLY A 42 -5.61 42.93 7.37
N GLN A 43 -6.20 42.20 6.44
CA GLN A 43 -6.29 40.74 6.45
C GLN A 43 -5.64 40.20 5.19
N TRP A 44 -5.21 38.94 5.23
CA TRP A 44 -4.68 38.27 4.06
C TRP A 44 -5.08 36.81 4.07
N CYS A 45 -5.12 36.26 2.87
CA CYS A 45 -5.36 34.87 2.56
C CYS A 45 -4.41 34.49 1.44
N PHE A 46 -3.67 33.40 1.56
CA PHE A 46 -2.91 32.88 0.44
C PHE A 46 -2.83 31.36 0.50
N GLN A 47 -2.52 30.79 -0.65
CA GLN A 47 -2.21 29.40 -0.81
C GLN A 47 -0.71 29.23 -1.04
N ILE A 48 -0.13 28.19 -0.46
CA ILE A 48 1.21 27.71 -0.80
C ILE A 48 1.05 26.45 -1.67
N GLY A 49 1.64 26.47 -2.86
CA GLY A 49 1.71 25.33 -3.76
C GLY A 49 3.12 25.18 -4.32
N ASN A 50 3.77 24.05 -4.03
CA ASN A 50 5.16 23.75 -4.42
C ASN A 50 6.12 24.91 -4.11
N GLY A 51 6.04 25.44 -2.88
CA GLY A 51 6.88 26.55 -2.43
C GLY A 51 6.46 27.94 -2.92
N ASN A 52 5.51 28.07 -3.84
CA ASN A 52 5.02 29.36 -4.34
C ASN A 52 3.83 29.86 -3.54
N ILE A 53 3.84 31.15 -3.20
CA ILE A 53 2.75 31.84 -2.52
C ILE A 53 1.91 32.58 -3.57
N THR A 54 0.61 32.32 -3.58
CA THR A 54 -0.37 33.07 -4.36
C THR A 54 -1.59 33.37 -3.50
N GLY A 55 -2.02 34.62 -3.46
CA GLY A 55 -3.19 34.98 -2.67
C GLY A 55 -3.53 36.46 -2.75
N THR A 56 -4.22 36.92 -1.72
CA THR A 56 -4.81 38.24 -1.68
C THR A 56 -4.71 38.82 -0.27
N ALA A 57 -4.39 40.11 -0.19
CA ALA A 57 -4.52 40.91 1.02
C ALA A 57 -5.60 41.98 0.84
N TRP A 58 -6.22 42.36 1.94
CA TRP A 58 -7.16 43.46 2.02
C TRP A 58 -6.73 44.42 3.11
N ASP A 59 -6.70 45.72 2.81
CA ASP A 59 -6.51 46.74 3.85
C ASP A 59 -7.79 46.93 4.69
N LYS A 60 -7.70 47.78 5.73
CA LYS A 60 -8.84 48.16 6.58
C LYS A 60 -9.99 48.85 5.83
N SER A 61 -9.75 49.29 4.59
CA SER A 61 -10.72 49.90 3.70
C SER A 61 -11.37 48.87 2.74
N ASN A 62 -10.98 47.59 2.84
CA ASN A 62 -11.29 46.51 1.93
C ASN A 62 -10.77 46.74 0.49
N GLU A 63 -9.71 47.52 0.32
CA GLU A 63 -8.97 47.55 -0.94
C GLU A 63 -8.16 46.26 -1.07
N GLU A 64 -8.26 45.63 -2.23
CA GLU A 64 -7.71 44.31 -2.52
C GLU A 64 -6.35 44.41 -3.22
N PHE A 65 -5.40 43.56 -2.81
CA PHE A 65 -4.06 43.47 -3.35
C PHE A 65 -3.66 42.02 -3.58
N ASP A 66 -3.21 41.69 -4.79
CA ASP A 66 -2.65 40.36 -5.06
C ASP A 66 -1.31 40.19 -4.37
N LEU A 67 -1.11 39.02 -3.76
CA LEU A 67 0.13 38.59 -3.13
C LEU A 67 0.79 37.47 -3.93
N PHE A 68 2.07 37.64 -4.23
CA PHE A 68 2.92 36.64 -4.86
C PHE A 68 4.22 36.50 -4.09
N GLY A 69 4.73 35.27 -3.95
CA GLY A 69 5.94 35.05 -3.17
C GLY A 69 6.44 33.62 -3.23
N ALA A 70 7.39 33.32 -2.34
CA ALA A 70 7.89 31.98 -2.15
C ALA A 70 8.26 31.71 -0.69
N ILE A 71 8.31 30.43 -0.35
CA ILE A 71 8.87 29.91 0.89
C ILE A 71 10.13 29.10 0.59
N GLU A 72 11.12 29.21 1.46
CA GLU A 72 12.35 28.42 1.44
C GLU A 72 12.17 27.14 2.30
N PRO A 73 12.91 26.05 2.03
CA PRO A 73 12.78 24.79 2.77
C PRO A 73 12.99 24.90 4.30
N GLY A 74 13.65 25.96 4.77
CA GLY A 74 13.81 26.26 6.20
C GLY A 74 12.64 27.03 6.83
N GLY A 75 11.52 27.18 6.13
CA GLY A 75 10.33 27.90 6.60
C GLY A 75 10.39 29.42 6.45
N GLY A 76 11.44 29.97 5.84
CA GLY A 76 11.57 31.40 5.57
C GLY A 76 10.69 31.83 4.40
N MET A 77 9.87 32.87 4.55
CA MET A 77 8.94 33.32 3.52
C MET A 77 9.19 34.77 3.08
N VAL A 78 9.03 35.02 1.78
CA VAL A 78 9.00 36.36 1.19
C VAL A 78 7.83 36.45 0.22
N ALA A 79 6.93 37.41 0.43
CA ALA A 79 5.82 37.71 -0.47
C ALA A 79 5.73 39.21 -0.74
N GLY A 80 5.11 39.61 -1.83
CA GLY A 80 4.94 41.01 -2.19
C GLY A 80 3.76 41.24 -3.11
N THR A 81 3.46 42.52 -3.32
CA THR A 81 2.42 42.96 -4.25
C THR A 81 2.95 43.02 -5.68
N ALA A 82 2.07 42.90 -6.68
CA ALA A 82 2.46 42.89 -8.10
C ALA A 82 3.17 44.17 -8.60
N ASP A 83 3.08 45.27 -7.85
CA ASP A 83 3.76 46.54 -8.13
C ASP A 83 5.15 46.65 -7.49
N ASP A 84 5.61 45.60 -6.77
CA ASP A 84 6.85 45.52 -6.01
C ASP A 84 7.03 46.62 -4.95
N LEU A 85 5.96 47.31 -4.57
CA LEU A 85 6.03 48.39 -3.58
C LEU A 85 5.89 47.89 -2.15
N THR A 86 5.25 46.72 -1.95
CA THR A 86 5.08 46.10 -0.63
C THR A 86 5.77 44.75 -0.58
N THR A 87 6.52 44.49 0.49
CA THR A 87 7.15 43.19 0.76
C THR A 87 6.83 42.74 2.18
N PHE A 88 6.38 41.49 2.31
CA PHE A 88 6.19 40.73 3.53
C PHE A 88 7.35 39.73 3.66
N THR A 89 8.01 39.71 4.82
CA THR A 89 9.11 38.80 5.12
C THR A 89 8.90 38.18 6.49
N GLY A 90 8.90 36.86 6.57
CA GLY A 90 8.55 36.15 7.81
C GLY A 90 9.00 34.70 7.83
N THR A 91 8.43 33.93 8.74
CA THR A 91 8.66 32.49 8.87
C THR A 91 7.36 31.74 9.14
N ILE A 92 7.31 30.48 8.72
CA ILE A 92 6.27 29.51 9.07
C ILE A 92 6.90 28.43 9.98
N ASP A 93 6.26 28.14 11.11
CA ASP A 93 6.69 27.05 11.99
C ASP A 93 6.05 25.70 11.62
N GLU A 94 6.54 24.60 12.21
CA GLU A 94 6.05 23.23 11.95
C GLU A 94 4.56 23.03 12.27
N LYS A 95 3.91 23.97 12.97
CA LYS A 95 2.48 23.93 13.28
C LYS A 95 1.66 24.82 12.36
N GLY A 96 2.28 25.33 11.29
CA GLY A 96 1.64 26.20 10.30
C GLY A 96 1.41 27.63 10.80
N ASN A 97 2.03 28.07 11.90
CA ASN A 97 1.90 29.45 12.37
C ASN A 97 2.86 30.37 11.62
N ILE A 98 2.34 31.51 11.17
CA ILE A 98 3.06 32.51 10.39
C ILE A 98 3.35 33.73 11.25
N SER A 99 4.57 34.25 11.17
CA SER A 99 4.92 35.55 11.76
C SER A 99 5.99 36.27 10.97
N GLY A 100 5.92 37.60 10.90
CA GLY A 100 6.91 38.39 10.18
C GLY A 100 6.64 39.89 10.19
N THR A 101 7.32 40.58 9.29
CA THR A 101 7.21 42.03 9.08
C THR A 101 6.84 42.37 7.64
N TRP A 102 6.20 43.50 7.44
CA TRP A 102 5.93 44.05 6.12
C TRP A 102 6.51 45.45 5.96
N LEU A 103 6.86 45.80 4.73
CA LEU A 103 7.45 47.08 4.35
C LEU A 103 6.81 47.56 3.05
N TYR A 104 6.23 48.76 3.07
CA TYR A 104 5.84 49.51 1.87
C TYR A 104 6.89 50.59 1.59
N SER A 105 7.48 50.58 0.40
CA SER A 105 8.49 51.56 0.01
C SER A 105 8.28 52.08 -1.41
N ASN A 106 7.78 53.30 -1.53
CA ASN A 106 7.66 54.00 -2.81
C ASN A 106 8.73 55.10 -2.94
N PRO A 107 9.76 54.92 -3.79
CA PRO A 107 10.84 55.89 -3.94
C PRO A 107 10.41 57.21 -4.59
N PHE A 108 9.20 57.28 -5.17
CA PHE A 108 8.68 58.45 -5.86
C PHE A 108 7.59 59.21 -5.08
N ASP A 109 6.98 58.60 -4.06
CA ASP A 109 5.92 59.22 -3.26
C ASP A 109 5.91 58.73 -1.79
N PRO A 110 6.79 59.28 -0.91
CA PRO A 110 6.75 58.99 0.52
C PRO A 110 5.52 59.63 1.19
N PRO A 111 4.86 58.94 2.14
CA PRO A 111 5.55 58.14 3.15
C PRO A 111 5.55 56.62 2.90
N ASN A 112 6.71 56.01 3.20
CA ASN A 112 6.87 54.57 3.37
C ASN A 112 6.15 54.11 4.66
N GLY A 113 5.73 52.85 4.70
CA GLY A 113 5.05 52.24 5.85
C GLY A 113 5.70 50.92 6.25
N ASN A 114 5.55 50.53 7.51
CA ASN A 114 5.96 49.21 7.97
C ASN A 114 5.04 48.66 9.07
N GLY A 115 5.21 47.38 9.35
CA GLY A 115 4.54 46.74 10.47
C GLY A 115 4.81 45.25 10.56
N THR A 116 3.92 44.53 11.24
CA THR A 116 4.00 43.10 11.50
C THR A 116 2.82 42.35 10.90
N PHE A 117 3.02 41.11 10.50
CA PHE A 117 1.95 40.22 10.08
C PHE A 117 2.06 38.88 10.80
N SER A 118 0.92 38.23 11.00
CA SER A 118 0.82 36.92 11.62
C SER A 118 -0.41 36.19 11.14
N GLY A 119 -0.36 34.87 11.11
CA GLY A 119 -1.46 34.02 10.64
C GLY A 119 -1.24 32.57 10.99
N LYS A 120 -2.08 31.70 10.45
CA LYS A 120 -1.96 30.26 10.62
C LYS A 120 -2.56 29.53 9.43
N SER A 121 -2.30 28.23 9.34
CA SER A 121 -2.98 27.35 8.40
C SER A 121 -4.49 27.28 8.68
N GLY A 122 -5.26 27.11 7.61
CA GLY A 122 -6.69 26.91 7.64
C GLY A 122 -7.42 27.68 6.53
N ASN A 123 -8.71 27.43 6.39
CA ASN A 123 -9.52 28.04 5.34
C ASN A 123 -9.75 29.53 5.57
N CYS A 124 -9.71 30.27 4.48
CA CYS A 124 -9.75 31.72 4.48
C CYS A 124 -11.14 32.24 4.85
N PRO A 125 -11.32 32.92 6.01
CA PRO A 125 -12.64 33.31 6.49
C PRO A 125 -13.24 34.56 5.80
N TYR A 126 -12.52 35.19 4.86
CA TYR A 126 -12.74 36.60 4.49
C TYR A 126 -13.03 36.84 3.00
N GLY A 127 -13.35 35.80 2.23
CA GLY A 127 -13.91 35.91 0.87
C GLY A 127 -15.38 35.47 0.87
N ASN A 128 -16.27 36.28 0.31
CA ASN A 128 -17.72 36.03 0.36
C ASN A 128 -18.15 34.96 -0.68
N ASP A 129 -18.55 33.76 -0.24
CA ASP A 129 -19.76 33.00 -0.64
C ASP A 129 -19.96 31.80 0.35
N PRO A 130 -21.12 31.11 0.44
CA PRO A 130 -22.06 31.24 1.55
C PRO A 130 -22.31 29.93 2.34
N VAL A 131 -22.86 30.13 3.55
CA VAL A 131 -23.34 29.13 4.52
C VAL A 131 -22.21 28.37 5.21
N VAL A 132 -21.86 28.83 6.42
CA VAL A 132 -21.18 27.96 7.39
C VAL A 132 -22.27 27.01 7.87
N GLU A 133 -22.37 25.87 7.21
CA GLU A 133 -22.94 24.71 7.86
C GLU A 133 -21.94 24.28 8.95
N GLU A 134 -22.45 23.87 10.11
CA GLU A 134 -21.62 23.45 11.23
C GLU A 134 -20.89 22.15 10.83
N ASP A 135 -19.67 21.94 11.30
CA ASP A 135 -18.93 20.65 11.23
C ASP A 135 -19.04 20.08 12.65
N ASN A 136 -20.06 19.26 12.85
CA ASN A 136 -20.55 18.91 14.18
C ASN A 136 -19.90 17.63 14.73
N ASP A 137 -19.28 16.82 13.89
CA ASP A 137 -18.47 15.66 14.29
C ASP A 137 -16.95 15.90 14.21
N GLY A 138 -16.50 16.95 13.52
CA GLY A 138 -15.14 17.46 13.55
C GLY A 138 -14.19 16.76 12.58
N ASP A 139 -14.67 16.20 11.48
CA ASP A 139 -13.84 15.54 10.46
C ASP A 139 -13.21 16.51 9.44
N GLY A 140 -13.61 17.79 9.49
CA GLY A 140 -13.07 18.85 8.65
C GLY A 140 -13.90 19.15 7.41
N TYR A 141 -15.05 18.50 7.25
CA TYR A 141 -16.07 18.81 6.24
C TYR A 141 -17.31 19.42 6.92
N ASP A 142 -17.95 20.39 6.26
CA ASP A 142 -19.15 21.04 6.80
C ASP A 142 -20.43 20.33 6.34
N ALA A 143 -21.55 20.47 7.07
CA ALA A 143 -22.84 19.85 6.70
C ALA A 143 -23.39 20.23 5.31
N GLY A 144 -22.75 21.15 4.58
CA GLY A 144 -23.10 21.52 3.22
C GLY A 144 -22.49 20.57 2.17
N VAL A 145 -21.39 19.90 2.51
CA VAL A 145 -20.68 18.92 1.67
C VAL A 145 -20.70 17.52 2.26
N ASP A 146 -20.87 17.43 3.58
CA ASP A 146 -21.00 16.19 4.32
C ASP A 146 -22.42 15.59 4.16
N CYS A 147 -22.45 14.28 3.95
CA CYS A 147 -23.63 13.45 3.82
C CYS A 147 -24.22 13.03 5.19
N ASP A 148 -23.42 12.97 6.27
CA ASP A 148 -23.88 12.84 7.66
C ASP A 148 -22.97 13.56 8.67
N ASP A 149 -23.26 14.86 8.90
CA ASP A 149 -22.65 15.80 9.88
C ASP A 149 -22.81 15.42 11.38
N ASN A 150 -22.98 14.13 11.68
CA ASN A 150 -22.92 13.58 13.02
C ASN A 150 -22.04 12.32 13.11
N ASP A 151 -21.48 11.87 11.99
CA ASP A 151 -20.60 10.71 11.90
C ASP A 151 -19.28 11.11 11.22
N PRO A 152 -18.19 11.25 11.97
CA PRO A 152 -16.90 11.70 11.43
C PRO A 152 -16.22 10.68 10.51
N ASN A 153 -16.91 9.57 10.18
CA ASN A 153 -16.50 8.57 9.20
C ASN A 153 -17.27 8.68 7.89
N ALA A 154 -18.26 9.56 7.79
CA ALA A 154 -19.02 9.82 6.58
C ALA A 154 -18.72 11.24 6.11
N PHE A 155 -17.84 11.40 5.12
CA PHE A 155 -17.44 12.70 4.59
C PHE A 155 -16.96 12.59 3.14
N PRO A 156 -16.88 13.69 2.37
CA PRO A 156 -16.39 13.66 1.01
C PRO A 156 -15.03 12.94 0.86
N GLY A 157 -15.04 11.78 0.22
CA GLY A 157 -13.86 10.94 0.02
C GLY A 157 -13.48 10.05 1.21
N ALA A 158 -14.36 9.84 2.19
CA ALA A 158 -14.20 8.77 3.18
C ALA A 158 -14.19 7.38 2.50
N THR A 159 -13.73 6.36 3.22
CA THR A 159 -13.70 4.99 2.67
C THR A 159 -15.06 4.33 2.86
N GLU A 160 -15.68 3.92 1.75
CA GLU A 160 -16.97 3.22 1.71
C GLU A 160 -16.91 1.86 2.43
N ILE A 161 -17.93 1.58 3.24
CA ILE A 161 -18.18 0.25 3.80
C ILE A 161 -19.29 -0.38 2.95
N CYS A 162 -18.88 -1.14 1.92
CA CYS A 162 -19.82 -1.60 0.90
C CYS A 162 -21.09 -2.26 1.49
N GLY A 163 -22.25 -1.94 0.90
CA GLY A 163 -23.51 -2.63 1.11
C GLY A 163 -24.09 -2.50 2.52
N ASN A 164 -23.55 -1.61 3.36
CA ASN A 164 -24.07 -1.34 4.69
C ASN A 164 -25.29 -0.39 4.67
N GLY A 165 -25.60 0.21 3.50
CA GLY A 165 -26.70 1.14 3.27
C GLY A 165 -26.39 2.59 3.62
N ILE A 166 -25.13 2.92 3.90
CA ILE A 166 -24.60 4.25 4.23
C ILE A 166 -23.69 4.67 3.08
N ASP A 167 -23.70 5.97 2.76
CA ASP A 167 -22.88 6.60 1.71
C ASP A 167 -21.81 7.36 2.50
N GLU A 168 -20.68 6.70 2.82
CA GLU A 168 -19.62 7.30 3.63
C GLU A 168 -18.83 8.34 2.84
N ASP A 169 -18.61 8.17 1.55
CA ASP A 169 -17.78 9.06 0.74
C ASP A 169 -18.54 10.27 0.15
N CYS A 170 -19.84 10.35 0.45
CA CYS A 170 -20.79 11.36 0.01
C CYS A 170 -20.92 11.49 -1.53
N ASN A 171 -20.66 10.42 -2.28
CA ASN A 171 -20.79 10.41 -3.75
C ASN A 171 -22.26 10.29 -4.23
N GLY A 172 -23.19 10.04 -3.31
CA GLY A 172 -24.62 9.92 -3.57
C GLY A 172 -25.12 8.47 -3.71
N SER A 173 -24.29 7.49 -3.38
CA SER A 173 -24.63 6.07 -3.36
C SER A 173 -23.65 5.24 -2.53
N ASP A 174 -24.20 4.45 -1.61
CA ASP A 174 -23.50 3.32 -0.98
C ASP A 174 -22.87 2.43 -2.07
N LEU A 175 -21.59 2.13 -1.92
CA LEU A 175 -20.88 1.16 -2.72
C LEU A 175 -21.57 -0.20 -2.62
N SER A 176 -22.25 -0.60 -3.70
CA SER A 176 -22.87 -1.93 -3.76
C SER A 176 -21.80 -3.00 -3.62
N CYS A 177 -21.89 -3.86 -2.58
CA CYS A 177 -21.18 -5.14 -2.60
C CYS A 177 -21.78 -6.03 -3.72
N ASN A 178 -21.32 -5.84 -4.95
CA ASN A 178 -21.61 -6.71 -6.06
C ASN A 178 -20.46 -7.72 -6.16
N PRO A 179 -20.70 -9.02 -5.90
CA PRO A 179 -19.68 -10.07 -5.94
C PRO A 179 -19.32 -10.48 -7.38
N ASN A 180 -19.30 -9.52 -8.31
CA ASN A 180 -18.75 -9.70 -9.66
C ASN A 180 -17.61 -8.72 -9.95
N ASP A 181 -17.23 -7.91 -8.96
CA ASP A 181 -16.09 -6.98 -9.02
C ASP A 181 -14.99 -7.39 -8.01
N ILE A 182 -15.00 -8.65 -7.56
CA ILE A 182 -13.90 -9.29 -6.81
C ILE A 182 -13.20 -10.22 -7.81
N GLU A 183 -12.00 -9.83 -8.21
CA GLU A 183 -11.09 -10.68 -8.95
C GLU A 183 -10.46 -11.67 -7.96
N ALA A 184 -10.21 -12.91 -8.39
CA ALA A 184 -9.71 -14.02 -7.57
C ALA A 184 -8.27 -13.82 -7.01
N GLY A 185 -7.76 -12.58 -6.95
CA GLY A 185 -6.40 -12.21 -6.55
C GLY A 185 -6.27 -11.53 -5.19
N GLU A 186 -7.23 -10.69 -4.76
CA GLU A 186 -7.05 -9.87 -3.55
C GLU A 186 -7.01 -10.68 -2.23
N ASP A 187 -7.70 -11.82 -2.18
CA ASP A 187 -7.66 -12.74 -1.02
C ASP A 187 -6.47 -13.73 -1.07
N LEU A 188 -5.79 -13.86 -2.23
CA LEU A 188 -4.54 -14.62 -2.37
C LEU A 188 -3.36 -13.78 -1.84
N GLU A 189 -3.34 -12.48 -2.07
CA GLU A 189 -2.33 -11.55 -1.53
C GLU A 189 -2.30 -11.55 0.00
N VAL A 190 -3.48 -11.56 0.64
CA VAL A 190 -3.62 -11.68 2.10
C VAL A 190 -3.05 -13.00 2.63
N LEU A 191 -3.22 -14.11 1.89
CA LEU A 191 -2.68 -15.41 2.25
C LEU A 191 -1.16 -15.47 2.03
N LEU A 192 -0.67 -14.95 0.91
CA LEU A 192 0.74 -14.85 0.59
C LEU A 192 1.48 -13.97 1.61
N ASP A 193 0.89 -12.87 2.05
CA ASP A 193 1.45 -11.99 3.08
C ASP A 193 1.42 -12.64 4.49
N ALA A 194 0.33 -13.32 4.82
CA ALA A 194 0.24 -14.11 6.07
C ALA A 194 1.27 -15.26 6.11
N MET A 195 1.52 -15.92 4.98
CA MET A 195 2.55 -16.96 4.83
C MET A 195 3.96 -16.37 4.86
N THR A 196 4.15 -15.19 4.26
CA THR A 196 5.39 -14.40 4.27
C THR A 196 5.83 -14.07 5.70
N GLN A 197 4.89 -13.62 6.54
CA GLN A 197 5.16 -13.35 7.95
C GLN A 197 5.41 -14.61 8.77
N ALA A 198 4.77 -15.73 8.42
CA ALA A 198 4.99 -17.01 9.10
C ALA A 198 6.39 -17.62 8.83
N LEU A 199 7.01 -17.28 7.70
CA LEU A 199 8.32 -17.80 7.28
C LEU A 199 9.50 -16.88 7.58
N GLY A 200 9.23 -15.64 8.00
CA GLY A 200 10.24 -14.66 8.37
C GLY A 200 10.80 -13.88 7.18
N GLU A 201 11.16 -12.62 7.46
CA GLU A 201 11.71 -11.61 6.53
C GLU A 201 13.07 -11.97 5.89
N GLY A 202 13.46 -13.24 5.88
CA GLY A 202 14.62 -13.76 5.15
C GLY A 202 14.20 -14.21 3.76
N GLY A 203 14.02 -13.23 2.86
CA GLY A 203 13.42 -13.36 1.52
C GLY A 203 13.62 -14.70 0.80
N THR A 204 12.51 -15.38 0.47
CA THR A 204 12.43 -16.42 -0.57
C THR A 204 11.00 -16.76 -1.02
N ALA A 205 9.97 -16.79 -0.16
CA ALA A 205 8.61 -17.17 -0.57
C ALA A 205 7.72 -15.98 -0.97
N SER A 206 7.74 -14.90 -0.18
CA SER A 206 7.05 -13.62 -0.44
C SER A 206 7.42 -13.02 -1.80
N GLU A 207 8.72 -12.80 -1.98
CA GLU A 207 9.28 -12.26 -3.23
C GLU A 207 8.91 -13.15 -4.41
N THR A 208 8.97 -14.48 -4.24
CA THR A 208 8.61 -15.42 -5.32
C THR A 208 7.13 -15.35 -5.66
N ALA A 209 6.25 -15.20 -4.68
CA ALA A 209 4.82 -15.16 -4.91
C ALA A 209 4.40 -13.83 -5.55
N GLU A 210 4.91 -12.69 -5.07
CA GLU A 210 4.76 -11.37 -5.71
C GLU A 210 5.36 -11.36 -7.13
N MET A 211 6.49 -12.04 -7.32
CA MET A 211 7.14 -12.19 -8.62
C MET A 211 6.28 -12.98 -9.59
N ILE A 212 5.61 -14.05 -9.14
CA ILE A 212 4.70 -14.84 -9.97
C ILE A 212 3.45 -14.03 -10.32
N ASP A 213 2.88 -13.33 -9.35
CA ASP A 213 1.75 -12.43 -9.56
C ASP A 213 2.08 -11.35 -10.60
N THR A 214 3.22 -10.66 -10.42
CA THR A 214 3.75 -9.70 -11.39
C THR A 214 3.89 -10.28 -12.80
N VAL A 215 4.37 -11.53 -12.93
CA VAL A 215 4.45 -12.21 -14.24
C VAL A 215 3.06 -12.37 -14.86
N ILE A 216 2.06 -12.77 -14.07
CA ILE A 216 0.68 -12.98 -14.53
C ILE A 216 0.07 -11.65 -15.01
N THR A 217 0.26 -10.58 -14.25
CA THR A 217 -0.18 -9.23 -14.61
C THR A 217 0.54 -8.71 -15.86
N GLU A 218 1.86 -8.85 -15.96
CA GLU A 218 2.66 -8.46 -17.15
C GLU A 218 2.21 -9.22 -18.42
N MET A 219 1.68 -10.43 -18.26
CA MET A 219 1.14 -11.23 -19.35
C MET A 219 -0.26 -10.80 -19.81
N GLY A 220 -0.94 -9.92 -19.07
CA GLY A 220 -2.32 -9.49 -19.34
C GLY A 220 -3.32 -10.66 -19.26
N LEU A 221 -3.01 -11.66 -18.43
CA LEU A 221 -3.85 -12.84 -18.26
C LEU A 221 -5.14 -12.52 -17.49
N GLU A 222 -5.07 -11.63 -16.50
CA GLU A 222 -6.20 -11.15 -15.69
C GLU A 222 -7.29 -10.51 -16.56
N GLU A 223 -6.93 -9.46 -17.32
CA GLU A 223 -7.85 -8.77 -18.25
C GLU A 223 -8.52 -9.75 -19.24
N ALA A 224 -7.75 -10.75 -19.70
CA ALA A 224 -8.25 -11.74 -20.65
C ALA A 224 -9.06 -12.87 -20.01
N LEU A 225 -9.07 -13.01 -18.68
CA LEU A 225 -9.98 -13.91 -17.97
C LEU A 225 -11.28 -13.18 -17.61
N GLU A 226 -11.21 -11.91 -17.21
CA GLU A 226 -12.36 -11.05 -16.89
C GLU A 226 -13.33 -10.87 -18.07
N GLU A 227 -12.82 -10.79 -19.30
CA GLU A 227 -13.66 -10.69 -20.50
C GLU A 227 -14.39 -12.01 -20.87
N GLY A 228 -14.23 -13.08 -20.08
CA GLY A 228 -14.92 -14.36 -20.24
C GLY A 228 -14.47 -15.15 -21.47
N TYR A 229 -13.22 -15.00 -21.87
CA TYR A 229 -12.66 -15.71 -23.03
C TYR A 229 -12.59 -17.23 -22.76
N THR A 230 -13.05 -18.04 -23.73
CA THR A 230 -12.73 -19.47 -23.72
C THR A 230 -11.23 -19.70 -23.89
N VAL A 231 -10.68 -20.85 -23.46
CA VAL A 231 -9.27 -21.24 -23.67
C VAL A 231 -8.77 -20.88 -25.07
N LEU A 232 -9.56 -21.23 -26.08
CA LEU A 232 -9.16 -21.04 -27.47
C LEU A 232 -9.12 -19.57 -27.87
N GLN A 233 -9.98 -18.74 -27.28
CA GLN A 233 -9.97 -17.30 -27.50
C GLN A 233 -8.87 -16.61 -26.68
N LEU A 234 -8.60 -17.03 -25.44
CA LEU A 234 -7.47 -16.57 -24.63
C LEU A 234 -6.13 -16.87 -25.34
N LEU A 235 -5.94 -18.12 -25.76
CA LEU A 235 -4.79 -18.56 -26.57
C LEU A 235 -4.65 -17.81 -27.91
N ALA A 236 -5.75 -17.28 -28.44
CA ALA A 236 -5.74 -16.50 -29.68
C ALA A 236 -5.49 -15.01 -29.44
N ALA A 237 -6.01 -14.46 -28.33
CA ALA A 237 -5.87 -13.07 -27.93
C ALA A 237 -4.44 -12.75 -27.49
N LEU A 238 -3.85 -13.62 -26.67
CA LEU A 238 -2.48 -13.45 -26.17
C LEU A 238 -1.41 -13.77 -27.22
N ASN A 239 -1.75 -14.54 -28.25
CA ASN A 239 -0.77 -14.89 -29.28
C ASN A 239 -0.38 -13.68 -30.15
N GLY A 240 0.87 -13.24 -30.01
CA GLY A 240 1.39 -12.05 -30.69
C GLY A 240 1.23 -10.77 -29.88
N TYR A 241 0.88 -10.87 -28.59
CA TYR A 241 0.99 -9.77 -27.65
C TYR A 241 2.44 -9.25 -27.62
N GLU A 242 2.58 -7.92 -27.69
CA GLU A 242 3.84 -7.19 -27.61
C GLU A 242 3.68 -6.10 -26.54
N GLY A 243 4.12 -6.40 -25.33
CA GLY A 243 4.15 -5.47 -24.20
C GLY A 243 5.53 -4.81 -24.04
N GLU A 244 5.63 -3.87 -23.10
CA GLU A 244 6.90 -3.18 -22.83
C GLU A 244 7.95 -4.10 -22.20
N CYS A 245 7.51 -5.12 -21.45
CA CYS A 245 8.38 -6.04 -20.71
C CYS A 245 8.66 -7.36 -21.43
N GLY A 246 7.84 -7.73 -22.41
CA GLY A 246 8.03 -8.95 -23.16
C GLY A 246 7.01 -9.17 -24.27
N THR A 247 7.06 -10.35 -24.86
CA THR A 247 6.13 -10.75 -25.92
C THR A 247 5.59 -12.14 -25.66
N ILE A 248 4.32 -12.37 -25.99
CA ILE A 248 3.71 -13.70 -25.89
C ILE A 248 3.59 -14.29 -27.30
N ARG A 249 4.06 -15.53 -27.46
CA ARG A 249 3.94 -16.29 -28.71
C ARG A 249 3.36 -17.65 -28.40
N ARG A 250 2.45 -18.11 -29.27
CA ARG A 250 1.92 -19.46 -29.21
C ARG A 250 2.85 -20.44 -29.91
N ASP A 251 3.23 -21.52 -29.23
CA ASP A 251 3.89 -22.68 -29.83
C ASP A 251 3.00 -23.92 -29.68
N GLY A 252 2.24 -24.25 -30.73
CA GLY A 252 1.29 -25.35 -30.69
C GLY A 252 0.16 -25.12 -29.67
N ASN A 253 0.20 -25.83 -28.54
CA ASN A 253 -0.80 -25.74 -27.46
C ASN A 253 -0.27 -25.05 -26.20
N THR A 254 0.90 -24.42 -26.28
CA THR A 254 1.50 -23.64 -25.21
C THR A 254 1.56 -22.15 -25.58
N LEU A 255 1.57 -21.30 -24.55
CA LEU A 255 1.96 -19.89 -24.66
C LEU A 255 3.35 -19.73 -24.08
N VAL A 256 4.21 -18.98 -24.76
CA VAL A 256 5.55 -18.66 -24.29
C VAL A 256 5.62 -17.15 -24.15
N TYR A 257 5.73 -16.67 -22.91
CA TYR A 257 6.07 -15.29 -22.61
C TYR A 257 7.59 -15.16 -22.58
N THR A 258 8.13 -14.35 -23.48
CA THR A 258 9.56 -14.02 -23.53
C THR A 258 9.78 -12.64 -22.93
N ILE A 259 10.45 -12.60 -21.79
CA ILE A 259 10.77 -11.37 -21.07
C ILE A 259 12.03 -10.77 -21.68
N THR A 260 12.00 -9.46 -21.92
CA THR A 260 13.10 -8.72 -22.56
C THR A 260 13.58 -7.52 -21.75
N GLY A 261 12.83 -7.09 -20.72
CA GLY A 261 13.17 -5.95 -19.88
C GLY A 261 13.27 -4.62 -20.64
N ALA A 262 12.67 -4.53 -21.82
CA ALA A 262 12.86 -3.41 -22.74
C ALA A 262 12.24 -2.09 -22.25
N GLY A 263 11.26 -2.15 -21.34
CA GLY A 263 10.63 -1.00 -20.69
C GLY A 263 11.48 -0.30 -19.62
N GLY A 264 12.70 -0.77 -19.35
CA GLY A 264 13.57 -0.13 -18.34
C GLY A 264 13.09 -0.42 -16.92
N ASP A 265 12.79 0.62 -16.15
CA ASP A 265 12.43 0.49 -14.73
C ASP A 265 11.00 0.02 -14.49
N ILE A 266 10.12 0.11 -15.50
CA ILE A 266 8.74 -0.41 -15.41
C ILE A 266 8.69 -1.95 -15.41
N CYS A 267 9.74 -2.61 -15.91
CA CYS A 267 9.79 -4.07 -16.00
C CYS A 267 10.59 -4.62 -14.83
N ILE A 268 9.90 -5.29 -13.91
CA ILE A 268 10.55 -5.93 -12.76
C ILE A 268 11.52 -7.00 -13.25
N PHE A 269 11.09 -7.79 -14.24
CA PHE A 269 11.92 -8.79 -14.89
C PHE A 269 12.67 -8.24 -16.09
N LYS A 270 13.95 -8.60 -16.17
CA LYS A 270 14.87 -8.16 -17.21
C LYS A 270 15.05 -9.20 -18.31
N SER A 271 14.87 -10.49 -18.00
CA SER A 271 14.98 -11.57 -18.98
C SER A 271 14.35 -12.86 -18.49
N GLY A 272 14.20 -13.82 -19.40
CA GLY A 272 13.76 -15.18 -19.10
C GLY A 272 12.55 -15.57 -19.93
N THR A 273 12.04 -16.77 -19.69
CA THR A 273 10.83 -17.24 -20.35
C THR A 273 9.90 -17.92 -19.37
N VAL A 274 8.60 -17.66 -19.55
CA VAL A 274 7.53 -18.36 -18.84
C VAL A 274 6.71 -19.11 -19.89
N THR A 275 6.66 -20.44 -19.76
CA THR A 275 5.88 -21.29 -20.65
C THR A 275 4.62 -21.76 -19.94
N ILE A 276 3.47 -21.38 -20.48
CA ILE A 276 2.16 -21.85 -20.02
C ILE A 276 1.75 -23.03 -20.90
N SER A 277 1.58 -24.18 -20.28
CA SER A 277 1.17 -25.42 -20.91
C SER A 277 0.05 -26.11 -20.12
N GLY A 278 -0.40 -27.25 -20.62
CA GLY A 278 -1.42 -28.04 -19.91
C GLY A 278 -2.82 -27.44 -19.91
N ILE A 279 -3.04 -26.23 -20.43
CA ILE A 279 -4.29 -25.47 -20.29
C ILE A 279 -5.53 -26.30 -20.65
N ASP A 280 -6.31 -26.65 -19.65
CA ASP A 280 -7.64 -27.25 -19.76
C ASP A 280 -8.61 -26.36 -18.99
N MET A 281 -9.63 -25.79 -19.64
CA MET A 281 -10.72 -25.06 -18.95
C MET A 281 -12.03 -25.72 -19.36
N THR A 282 -12.29 -26.89 -18.78
CA THR A 282 -13.62 -27.51 -18.87
C THR A 282 -14.61 -26.75 -18.00
N ASP A 283 -15.91 -26.97 -18.20
CA ASP A 283 -16.97 -26.24 -17.48
C ASP A 283 -16.86 -26.33 -15.94
N ASP A 284 -16.08 -27.28 -15.39
CA ASP A 284 -15.96 -27.53 -13.94
C ASP A 284 -14.51 -27.50 -13.38
N VAL A 285 -13.48 -27.49 -14.25
CA VAL A 285 -12.06 -27.52 -13.84
C VAL A 285 -11.21 -26.73 -14.83
N THR A 286 -10.41 -25.81 -14.29
CA THR A 286 -9.33 -25.11 -14.98
C THR A 286 -7.99 -25.60 -14.46
N ASN A 287 -7.08 -26.05 -15.32
CA ASN A 287 -5.71 -26.34 -14.93
C ASN A 287 -4.70 -25.71 -15.90
N ALA A 288 -3.53 -25.35 -15.38
CA ALA A 288 -2.41 -24.83 -16.15
C ALA A 288 -1.08 -25.22 -15.49
N THR A 289 -0.03 -25.31 -16.29
CA THR A 289 1.35 -25.47 -15.82
C THR A 289 2.17 -24.30 -16.32
N LEU A 290 2.82 -23.60 -15.39
CA LEU A 290 3.74 -22.51 -15.64
C LEU A 290 5.16 -23.02 -15.41
N GLU A 291 5.97 -23.03 -16.45
CA GLU A 291 7.40 -23.35 -16.38
C GLU A 291 8.20 -22.05 -16.50
N PHE A 292 8.95 -21.74 -15.45
CA PHE A 292 9.83 -20.58 -15.37
C PHE A 292 11.24 -21.03 -15.75
N ASP A 293 11.79 -20.50 -16.82
CA ASP A 293 13.18 -20.76 -17.25
C ASP A 293 13.97 -19.46 -17.20
N SER A 294 14.92 -19.41 -16.26
CA SER A 294 15.87 -18.31 -16.11
C SER A 294 15.20 -16.93 -16.05
N VAL A 295 14.09 -16.81 -15.31
CA VAL A 295 13.36 -15.55 -15.14
C VAL A 295 14.13 -14.68 -14.14
N GLN A 296 14.67 -13.55 -14.59
CA GLN A 296 15.60 -12.74 -13.79
C GLN A 296 15.08 -11.34 -13.53
N SER A 297 15.16 -10.89 -12.28
CA SER A 297 15.08 -9.48 -11.88
C SER A 297 16.50 -8.92 -11.64
N ALA A 298 16.61 -7.71 -11.07
CA ALA A 298 17.91 -7.13 -10.70
C ALA A 298 18.60 -7.89 -9.56
N GLU A 299 17.81 -8.47 -8.64
CA GLU A 299 18.30 -9.06 -7.38
C GLU A 299 18.00 -10.55 -7.27
N CYS A 300 17.21 -11.13 -8.19
CA CYS A 300 16.70 -12.49 -8.07
C CYS A 300 16.61 -13.23 -9.40
N SER A 301 16.59 -14.57 -9.33
CA SER A 301 16.18 -15.44 -10.42
C SER A 301 15.16 -16.48 -9.96
N LEU A 302 14.19 -16.78 -10.82
CA LEU A 302 13.23 -17.87 -10.69
C LEU A 302 13.47 -18.92 -11.78
N ASP A 303 13.47 -20.18 -11.37
CA ASP A 303 13.54 -21.35 -12.25
C ASP A 303 12.73 -22.47 -11.60
N GLY A 304 11.90 -23.19 -12.37
CA GLY A 304 11.09 -24.29 -11.84
C GLY A 304 9.69 -24.31 -12.41
N THR A 305 8.80 -25.06 -11.74
CA THR A 305 7.43 -25.28 -12.22
C THR A 305 6.41 -24.93 -11.16
N ALA A 306 5.36 -24.21 -11.56
CA ALA A 306 4.14 -24.06 -10.79
C ALA A 306 2.97 -24.69 -11.56
N THR A 307 2.10 -25.42 -10.88
CA THR A 307 0.82 -25.86 -11.44
C THR A 307 -0.32 -25.15 -10.75
N VAL A 308 -1.30 -24.71 -11.51
CA VAL A 308 -2.51 -24.07 -11.02
C VAL A 308 -3.68 -24.97 -11.36
N GLU A 309 -4.54 -25.26 -10.40
CA GLU A 309 -5.81 -25.96 -10.58
C GLU A 309 -6.93 -25.18 -9.90
N ILE A 310 -8.04 -24.96 -10.61
CA ILE A 310 -9.22 -24.24 -10.12
C ILE A 310 -10.43 -25.10 -10.41
N TYR A 311 -11.22 -25.44 -9.39
CA TYR A 311 -12.39 -26.32 -9.57
C TYR A 311 -13.49 -26.04 -8.54
N GLU A 312 -14.73 -26.46 -8.83
CA GLU A 312 -15.79 -26.45 -7.81
C GLU A 312 -15.84 -27.79 -7.05
N ASN A 313 -15.79 -27.74 -5.71
CA ASN A 313 -15.79 -28.95 -4.87
C ASN A 313 -17.20 -29.57 -4.65
N GLY A 314 -18.22 -29.08 -5.36
CA GLY A 314 -19.62 -29.53 -5.25
C GLY A 314 -20.36 -29.07 -3.98
N ALA A 315 -19.71 -28.32 -3.08
CA ALA A 315 -20.33 -27.68 -1.92
C ALA A 315 -20.79 -26.23 -2.21
N GLY A 316 -20.72 -25.78 -3.46
CA GLY A 316 -20.88 -24.37 -3.80
C GLY A 316 -19.67 -23.55 -3.39
N GLN A 317 -18.47 -24.13 -3.56
CA GLN A 317 -17.21 -23.49 -3.26
C GLN A 317 -16.27 -23.69 -4.45
N ALA A 318 -15.56 -22.62 -4.81
CA ALA A 318 -14.45 -22.65 -5.73
C ALA A 318 -13.17 -22.95 -4.94
N VAL A 319 -12.34 -23.85 -5.44
CA VAL A 319 -11.06 -24.23 -4.87
C VAL A 319 -9.98 -23.81 -5.85
N PHE A 320 -8.96 -23.12 -5.36
CA PHE A 320 -7.78 -22.69 -6.08
C PHE A 320 -6.58 -23.39 -5.45
N GLU A 321 -5.89 -24.23 -6.21
CA GLU A 321 -4.70 -24.94 -5.78
C GLU A 321 -3.51 -24.49 -6.63
N ILE A 322 -2.42 -24.11 -5.97
CA ILE A 322 -1.14 -23.79 -6.59
C ILE A 322 -0.12 -24.75 -6.01
N ALA A 323 0.57 -25.52 -6.86
CA ALA A 323 1.65 -26.39 -6.44
C ALA A 323 2.99 -25.92 -7.04
N PHE A 324 4.01 -25.77 -6.20
CA PHE A 324 5.38 -25.47 -6.58
C PHE A 324 6.19 -26.77 -6.61
N VAL A 325 6.90 -27.00 -7.71
CA VAL A 325 7.72 -28.20 -7.94
C VAL A 325 9.09 -27.76 -8.45
N ASP A 326 10.14 -28.19 -7.76
CA ASP A 326 11.53 -27.82 -8.07
C ASP A 326 11.69 -26.29 -8.25
N MET A 327 10.98 -25.45 -7.47
CA MET A 327 11.00 -23.99 -7.65
C MET A 327 12.23 -23.40 -6.96
N ALA A 328 13.28 -23.12 -7.74
CA ALA A 328 14.43 -22.35 -7.31
C ALA A 328 14.09 -20.85 -7.28
N THR A 329 14.35 -20.23 -6.14
CA THR A 329 14.08 -18.83 -5.84
C THR A 329 15.36 -18.05 -5.58
N CYS A 330 15.24 -16.77 -5.20
CA CYS A 330 16.37 -15.85 -5.04
C CYS A 330 17.48 -16.40 -4.14
N ASN A 331 17.10 -17.00 -3.01
CA ASN A 331 18.02 -17.47 -1.98
C ASN A 331 17.78 -18.92 -1.57
N GLY A 332 17.05 -19.70 -2.37
CA GLY A 332 16.58 -20.99 -1.92
C GLY A 332 15.79 -21.81 -2.93
N GLU A 333 15.13 -22.84 -2.41
CA GLU A 333 14.19 -23.69 -3.13
C GLU A 333 12.86 -23.73 -2.35
N VAL A 334 11.75 -23.73 -3.07
CA VAL A 334 10.40 -23.83 -2.52
C VAL A 334 9.66 -24.97 -3.21
N GLU A 335 9.01 -25.82 -2.42
CA GLU A 335 8.16 -26.90 -2.92
C GLU A 335 6.92 -27.03 -2.04
N GLY A 336 5.77 -27.33 -2.61
CA GLY A 336 4.56 -27.51 -1.82
C GLY A 336 3.30 -27.04 -2.51
N THR A 337 2.22 -26.95 -1.76
CA THR A 337 0.89 -26.60 -2.23
C THR A 337 0.27 -25.50 -1.38
N ILE A 338 -0.37 -24.55 -2.05
CA ILE A 338 -1.27 -23.56 -1.48
C ILE A 338 -2.66 -23.88 -2.01
N GLU A 339 -3.62 -24.05 -1.12
CA GLU A 339 -5.03 -24.21 -1.45
C GLU A 339 -5.82 -23.04 -0.85
N ALA A 340 -6.62 -22.36 -1.65
CA ALA A 340 -7.57 -21.36 -1.19
C ALA A 340 -8.99 -21.76 -1.60
N VAL A 341 -9.92 -21.72 -0.65
CA VAL A 341 -11.30 -22.14 -0.85
C VAL A 341 -12.21 -20.95 -0.67
N TYR A 342 -12.99 -20.63 -1.70
CA TYR A 342 -13.92 -19.51 -1.73
C TYR A 342 -15.34 -20.03 -1.80
N SER A 343 -16.27 -19.30 -1.20
CA SER A 343 -17.70 -19.54 -1.39
C SER A 343 -18.10 -19.07 -2.77
N SER A 344 -18.60 -19.95 -3.65
CA SER A 344 -19.02 -19.54 -5.00
C SER A 344 -20.34 -18.74 -5.02
N THR A 345 -20.96 -18.53 -3.85
CA THR A 345 -22.16 -17.72 -3.71
C THR A 345 -21.90 -16.33 -3.13
N THR A 346 -20.96 -16.23 -2.19
CA THR A 346 -20.63 -14.97 -1.50
C THR A 346 -19.32 -14.39 -1.96
N ASP A 347 -18.52 -15.17 -2.68
CA ASP A 347 -17.20 -14.79 -3.17
C ASP A 347 -16.27 -14.31 -2.05
N THR A 348 -16.32 -15.04 -0.95
CA THR A 348 -15.53 -14.76 0.25
C THR A 348 -14.64 -15.95 0.53
N LEU A 349 -13.38 -15.71 0.88
CA LEU A 349 -12.48 -16.74 1.39
C LEU A 349 -13.12 -17.48 2.57
N VAL A 350 -13.18 -18.80 2.46
CA VAL A 350 -13.72 -19.72 3.49
C VAL A 350 -12.59 -20.30 4.31
N SER A 351 -11.55 -20.77 3.63
CA SER A 351 -10.35 -21.33 4.24
C SER A 351 -9.19 -21.24 3.26
N ALA A 352 -7.98 -21.26 3.80
CA ALA A 352 -6.79 -21.50 3.02
C ALA A 352 -5.87 -22.47 3.73
N ASN A 353 -5.17 -23.30 2.98
CA ASN A 353 -4.22 -24.29 3.47
C ASN A 353 -2.88 -24.06 2.76
N ALA A 354 -1.79 -24.13 3.50
CA ALA A 354 -0.44 -24.02 2.96
C ALA A 354 0.40 -25.16 3.54
N GLU A 355 0.77 -26.10 2.67
CA GLU A 355 1.68 -27.19 2.98
C GLU A 355 2.91 -27.05 2.09
N PHE A 356 4.01 -26.53 2.60
CA PHE A 356 5.20 -26.29 1.79
C PHE A 356 6.50 -26.41 2.59
N SER A 357 7.55 -26.71 1.85
CA SER A 357 8.93 -26.78 2.31
C SER A 357 9.73 -25.70 1.60
N ALA A 358 10.51 -24.94 2.35
CA ALA A 358 11.43 -23.94 1.84
C ALA A 358 12.83 -24.20 2.40
N SER A 359 13.86 -24.10 1.57
CA SER A 359 15.26 -24.18 2.00
C SER A 359 15.99 -22.93 1.55
N TYR A 360 16.66 -22.23 2.46
CA TYR A 360 17.34 -20.97 2.19
C TYR A 360 18.67 -20.85 2.94
N VAL A 361 19.52 -19.90 2.52
CA VAL A 361 20.84 -19.69 3.15
C VAL A 361 20.90 -18.34 3.86
N VAL A 362 21.01 -18.34 5.18
CA VAL A 362 21.22 -17.13 6.01
C VAL A 362 22.63 -17.13 6.58
N ASP A 363 23.41 -16.08 6.30
CA ASP A 363 24.79 -15.93 6.79
C ASP A 363 25.70 -17.15 6.49
N GLY A 364 25.41 -17.89 5.43
CA GLY A 364 26.14 -19.09 5.02
C GLY A 364 25.76 -20.37 5.78
N ALA A 365 24.65 -20.35 6.53
CA ALA A 365 24.03 -21.54 7.12
C ALA A 365 22.74 -21.88 6.37
N ASP A 366 22.55 -23.16 6.09
CA ASP A 366 21.30 -23.68 5.53
C ASP A 366 20.20 -23.61 6.60
N VAL A 367 19.05 -23.08 6.19
CA VAL A 367 17.83 -23.00 6.98
C VAL A 367 16.72 -23.68 6.18
N ASP A 368 16.15 -24.72 6.76
CA ASP A 368 15.03 -25.45 6.18
C ASP A 368 13.77 -25.13 6.99
N ALA A 369 12.67 -24.83 6.31
CA ALA A 369 11.37 -24.56 6.91
C ALA A 369 10.30 -25.45 6.27
N ASP A 370 9.58 -26.23 7.08
CA ASP A 370 8.43 -27.03 6.68
C ASP A 370 7.18 -26.46 7.35
N ALA A 371 6.23 -25.98 6.56
CA ALA A 371 4.99 -25.38 7.03
C ALA A 371 3.79 -26.25 6.67
N ASP A 372 2.86 -26.36 7.63
CA ASP A 372 1.52 -26.94 7.49
C ASP A 372 0.57 -26.00 8.25
N LEU A 373 0.01 -25.04 7.51
CA LEU A 373 -0.80 -23.94 8.05
C LEU A 373 -2.20 -23.96 7.45
N GLU A 374 -3.19 -23.72 8.30
CA GLU A 374 -4.59 -23.53 7.92
C GLU A 374 -5.04 -22.14 8.38
N TYR A 375 -5.72 -21.42 7.50
CA TYR A 375 -6.35 -20.15 7.78
C TYR A 375 -7.87 -20.26 7.61
N SER A 376 -8.61 -19.61 8.50
CA SER A 376 -10.02 -19.31 8.26
C SER A 376 -10.37 -17.91 8.81
N PRO A 377 -11.33 -17.18 8.21
CA PRO A 377 -11.70 -15.85 8.68
C PRO A 377 -12.16 -15.78 10.14
N ALA A 378 -12.80 -16.86 10.64
CA ALA A 378 -13.27 -16.93 12.02
C ALA A 378 -12.22 -17.46 13.00
N GLY A 379 -11.30 -18.29 12.52
CA GLY A 379 -10.31 -18.99 13.34
C GLY A 379 -8.94 -18.30 13.40
N GLY A 380 -8.62 -17.45 12.42
CA GLY A 380 -7.26 -16.98 12.20
C GLY A 380 -6.39 -18.08 11.60
N ILE A 381 -5.08 -18.04 11.87
CA ILE A 381 -4.08 -19.01 11.44
C ILE A 381 -3.85 -20.04 12.55
N ASP A 382 -3.92 -21.31 12.17
CA ASP A 382 -3.60 -22.48 12.96
C ASP A 382 -2.58 -23.35 12.21
N GLY A 383 -1.82 -24.17 12.93
CA GLY A 383 -0.92 -25.15 12.31
C GLY A 383 0.50 -25.10 12.84
N THR A 384 1.46 -25.60 12.05
CA THR A 384 2.84 -25.74 12.47
C THR A 384 3.83 -25.29 11.42
N VAL A 385 4.94 -24.71 11.88
CA VAL A 385 6.14 -24.50 11.08
C VAL A 385 7.31 -25.13 11.81
N THR A 386 8.00 -26.05 11.16
CA THR A 386 9.26 -26.60 11.65
C THR A 386 10.39 -25.89 10.95
N PHE A 387 11.27 -25.21 11.69
CA PHE A 387 12.49 -24.64 11.12
C PHE A 387 13.73 -25.33 11.68
N SER A 388 14.67 -25.62 10.79
CA SER A 388 15.96 -26.22 11.13
C SER A 388 17.08 -25.28 10.72
N MET A 389 17.96 -24.93 11.66
CA MET A 389 19.12 -24.07 11.39
C MET A 389 20.35 -24.65 12.07
N ALA A 390 21.45 -24.78 11.32
CA ALA A 390 22.74 -25.27 11.83
C ALA A 390 22.68 -26.65 12.54
N GLY A 391 21.66 -27.47 12.24
CA GLY A 391 21.46 -28.80 12.80
C GLY A 391 20.50 -28.86 14.00
N ASP A 392 20.03 -27.71 14.50
CA ASP A 392 19.00 -27.63 15.53
C ASP A 392 17.63 -27.45 14.88
N THR A 393 16.62 -28.13 15.40
CA THR A 393 15.23 -28.08 14.90
C THR A 393 14.31 -27.47 15.94
N TYR A 394 13.43 -26.60 15.48
CA TYR A 394 12.44 -25.89 16.27
C TYR A 394 11.07 -26.06 15.64
N LEU A 395 10.07 -26.34 16.47
CA LEU A 395 8.68 -26.44 16.08
C LEU A 395 7.91 -25.23 16.60
N CYS A 396 7.43 -24.39 15.70
CA CYS A 396 6.43 -23.36 15.96
C CYS A 396 5.04 -23.98 15.79
N THR A 397 4.17 -23.81 16.77
CA THR A 397 2.74 -24.15 16.68
C THR A 397 1.93 -22.88 16.83
N PHE A 398 1.14 -22.55 15.81
CA PHE A 398 0.26 -21.40 15.75
C PHE A 398 -1.14 -21.83 16.19
N ASN A 399 -1.75 -21.05 17.07
CA ASN A 399 -3.09 -21.32 17.60
C ASN A 399 -3.90 -20.04 17.53
N ASN A 400 -4.86 -20.01 16.60
CA ASN A 400 -5.82 -18.94 16.40
C ASN A 400 -5.18 -17.54 16.27
N ILE A 401 -4.12 -17.43 15.47
CA ILE A 401 -3.47 -16.13 15.23
C ILE A 401 -4.36 -15.29 14.34
N ILE A 402 -4.86 -14.17 14.88
CA ILE A 402 -5.64 -13.20 14.10
C ILE A 402 -4.70 -12.08 13.70
N LEU A 403 -4.57 -11.86 12.39
CA LEU A 403 -3.87 -10.73 11.83
C LEU A 403 -4.84 -9.55 11.65
N THR A 404 -4.36 -8.35 11.90
CA THR A 404 -5.10 -7.10 11.71
C THR A 404 -4.24 -6.15 10.90
N ASP A 405 -4.79 -5.61 9.82
CA ASP A 405 -4.13 -4.56 9.06
C ASP A 405 -4.07 -3.26 9.90
N CYS A 406 -2.85 -2.76 10.05
CA CYS A 406 -2.49 -1.58 10.82
C CYS A 406 -1.94 -0.47 9.93
N GLY A 407 -2.48 -0.30 8.72
CA GLY A 407 -2.10 0.74 7.76
C GLY A 407 -1.07 0.23 6.76
N GLY A 408 -1.31 -0.96 6.19
CA GLY A 408 -0.41 -1.66 5.28
C GLY A 408 0.59 -2.58 5.97
N VAL A 409 0.42 -2.85 7.28
CA VAL A 409 1.25 -3.78 8.04
C VAL A 409 0.32 -4.69 8.82
N LEU A 410 0.42 -6.00 8.60
CA LEU A 410 -0.36 -6.95 9.39
C LEU A 410 0.29 -7.16 10.76
N VAL A 411 -0.52 -7.05 11.80
CA VAL A 411 -0.10 -7.28 13.18
C VAL A 411 -0.93 -8.41 13.77
N ALA A 412 -0.28 -9.40 14.39
CA ALA A 412 -0.97 -10.41 15.18
C ALA A 412 -1.59 -9.76 16.44
N THR A 413 -2.92 -9.75 16.53
CA THR A 413 -3.69 -9.11 17.63
C THR A 413 -4.40 -10.12 18.54
N SER A 414 -4.30 -11.42 18.23
CA SER A 414 -4.87 -12.50 19.02
C SER A 414 -4.11 -13.80 18.78
N GLY A 415 -4.35 -14.77 19.66
CA GLY A 415 -3.83 -16.13 19.53
C GLY A 415 -2.51 -16.33 20.23
N THR A 416 -1.97 -17.53 20.10
CA THR A 416 -0.70 -17.90 20.71
C THR A 416 0.19 -18.68 19.75
N MET A 417 1.49 -18.40 19.80
CA MET A 417 2.52 -19.18 19.12
C MET A 417 3.38 -19.89 20.16
N VAL A 418 3.57 -21.21 20.01
CA VAL A 418 4.41 -22.02 20.90
C VAL A 418 5.64 -22.49 20.14
N VAL A 419 6.83 -22.16 20.64
CA VAL A 419 8.11 -22.61 20.09
C VAL A 419 8.68 -23.70 20.98
N SER A 420 8.93 -24.87 20.40
CA SER A 420 9.44 -26.06 21.09
C SER A 420 10.70 -26.58 20.40
N SER A 421 11.68 -27.07 21.18
CA SER A 421 12.89 -27.73 20.65
C SER A 421 13.51 -28.61 21.73
N ASP A 422 14.18 -29.69 21.32
CA ASP A 422 14.94 -30.56 22.22
C ASP A 422 16.11 -29.82 22.92
N GLU A 423 16.56 -28.70 22.36
CA GLU A 423 17.61 -27.84 22.93
C GLU A 423 17.08 -26.81 23.95
N LEU A 424 15.75 -26.65 24.05
CA LEU A 424 15.12 -25.75 25.02
C LEU A 424 14.81 -26.48 26.33
N ASN A 425 14.93 -25.76 27.46
CA ASN A 425 14.57 -26.31 28.77
C ASN A 425 13.05 -26.43 28.97
N SER A 426 12.29 -25.56 28.30
CA SER A 426 10.83 -25.58 28.21
C SER A 426 10.39 -24.90 26.91
N ASP A 427 9.16 -25.18 26.49
CA ASP A 427 8.52 -24.46 25.40
C ASP A 427 8.43 -22.96 25.73
N VAL A 428 8.51 -22.13 24.69
CA VAL A 428 8.31 -20.68 24.77
C VAL A 428 6.96 -20.35 24.16
N THR A 429 6.06 -19.74 24.94
CA THR A 429 4.73 -19.35 24.46
C THR A 429 4.66 -17.84 24.29
N PHE A 430 4.41 -17.38 23.07
CA PHE A 430 4.07 -16.00 22.73
C PHE A 430 2.55 -15.84 22.74
N ASP A 431 2.05 -14.84 23.45
CA ASP A 431 0.64 -14.48 23.55
C ASP A 431 0.43 -13.10 22.93
N PHE A 432 -0.39 -13.07 21.87
CA PHE A 432 -0.66 -11.89 21.08
C PHE A 432 -1.96 -11.18 21.51
N SER A 433 -2.70 -11.72 22.48
CA SER A 433 -4.04 -11.24 22.86
C SER A 433 -4.10 -9.78 23.37
N ASP A 434 -2.97 -9.22 23.80
CA ASP A 434 -2.85 -7.83 24.26
C ASP A 434 -2.16 -6.91 23.22
N THR A 435 -1.84 -7.46 22.04
CA THR A 435 -1.16 -6.75 20.95
C THR A 435 -2.17 -5.99 20.12
N THR A 436 -1.85 -4.75 19.74
CA THR A 436 -2.68 -3.93 18.84
C THR A 436 -1.79 -3.16 17.87
N CYS A 437 -2.37 -2.58 16.83
CA CYS A 437 -1.68 -1.69 15.90
C CYS A 437 -0.85 -0.57 16.57
N TRP A 438 -1.27 -0.13 17.75
CA TRP A 438 -0.62 0.96 18.50
C TRP A 438 0.18 0.47 19.71
N ASN A 439 0.22 -0.85 19.93
CA ASN A 439 0.91 -1.51 21.02
C ASN A 439 1.44 -2.87 20.54
N PRO A 440 2.59 -2.91 19.85
CA PRO A 440 3.20 -4.14 19.34
C PRO A 440 3.90 -4.96 20.45
N ASN A 441 3.42 -4.82 21.70
CA ASN A 441 4.02 -5.51 22.84
C ASN A 441 3.46 -6.92 22.95
N VAL A 442 4.31 -7.92 22.69
CA VAL A 442 3.98 -9.33 22.80
C VAL A 442 4.51 -9.86 24.12
N THR A 443 3.68 -10.62 24.82
CA THR A 443 4.08 -11.27 26.07
C THR A 443 4.53 -12.69 25.76
N ALA A 444 5.78 -13.04 26.08
CA ALA A 444 6.24 -14.42 26.01
C ALA A 444 6.45 -15.02 27.41
N THR A 445 6.18 -16.32 27.54
CA THR A 445 6.48 -17.10 28.73
C THR A 445 7.67 -18.01 28.45
N VAL A 446 8.77 -17.81 29.17
CA VAL A 446 10.01 -18.61 29.09
C VAL A 446 10.29 -19.22 30.46
N ASP A 447 10.35 -20.56 30.56
CA ASP A 447 10.53 -21.27 31.84
C ASP A 447 9.53 -20.83 32.95
N GLY A 448 8.31 -20.43 32.55
CA GLY A 448 7.27 -19.91 33.45
C GLY A 448 7.47 -18.46 33.92
N VAL A 449 8.40 -17.72 33.31
CA VAL A 449 8.64 -16.29 33.53
C VAL A 449 8.09 -15.49 32.37
N LEU A 450 7.31 -14.45 32.67
CA LEU A 450 6.80 -13.51 31.67
C LEU A 450 7.89 -12.52 31.25
N VAL A 451 8.08 -12.39 29.95
CA VAL A 451 9.00 -11.47 29.28
C VAL A 451 8.21 -10.70 28.24
N ASN A 452 8.28 -9.37 28.27
CA ASN A 452 7.63 -8.55 27.25
C ASN A 452 8.63 -8.24 26.15
N PHE A 453 8.21 -8.49 24.92
CA PHE A 453 8.90 -8.11 23.70
C PHE A 453 8.17 -6.92 23.11
N THR A 454 8.91 -5.93 22.63
CA THR A 454 8.38 -4.87 21.78
C THR A 454 8.98 -5.13 20.41
N PHE A 455 8.15 -5.37 19.42
CA PHE A 455 8.58 -5.35 18.02
C PHE A 455 8.63 -3.87 17.60
N ASP A 456 9.79 -3.43 17.12
CA ASP A 456 10.03 -2.05 16.66
C ASP A 456 9.58 -1.86 15.22
#